data_AF-A0A4Y1ZF67-F1
#
_entry.id   AF-A0A4Y1ZF67-F1
#
_cell.length_a   1.000
_cell.length_b   1.000
_cell.length_c   1.000
_cell.angle_alpha   90.00
_cell.angle_beta   90.00
_cell.angle_gamma   90.00
#
_symmetry.space_group_name_H-M   'P 1'
#
loop_
_entity.id
_entity.type
_entity.pdbx_description
1 polymer ?
#
loop_
_entity_poly.entity_id
_entity_poly.type
_entity_poly.pdbx_seq_one_letter_code
_entity_poly.pdbx_strand_id
1 'polypeptide(L)' 'MAVGDRTLDIIPAKKLGKKTCLFQNDAPGADFYLDRYDQFFDRVKL' A
#
# COMPACT_ATOMS: atom_id res chain seq x y z
N MET A 1 4.24 8.02 0.05
CA MET A 1 3.70 6.65 0.03
C MET A 1 2.65 6.57 -1.06
N ALA A 2 2.42 5.40 -1.65
CA ALA A 2 1.31 5.17 -2.58
C ALA A 2 0.40 4.06 -2.03
N VAL A 3 -0.90 4.23 -2.21
CA VAL A 3 -1.95 3.25 -1.90
C VAL A 3 -2.68 2.96 -3.20
N GLY A 4 -2.85 1.69 -3.55
CA GLY A 4 -3.61 1.25 -4.73
C GLY A 4 -4.26 -0.09 -4.46
N ASP A 5 -5.13 -0.55 -5.36
CA ASP A 5 -5.85 -1.83 -5.26
C ASP A 5 -5.27 -2.89 -6.20
N ARG A 6 -4.39 -2.51 -7.13
CA ARG A 6 -3.67 -3.44 -8.02
C ARG A 6 -2.17 -3.27 -7.88
N THR A 7 -1.43 -4.36 -8.09
CA THR A 7 0.03 -4.36 -8.03
C THR A 7 0.66 -3.32 -8.96
N LEU A 8 0.02 -3.01 -10.10
CA LEU A 8 0.52 -2.02 -11.06
C LEU A 8 0.58 -0.60 -10.49
N ASP A 9 -0.32 -0.25 -9.56
CA ASP A 9 -0.40 1.08 -8.96
C ASP A 9 0.80 1.36 -8.04
N ILE A 10 1.36 0.30 -7.43
CA ILE A 10 2.47 0.42 -6.47
C ILE A 10 3.86 0.31 -7.11
N ILE A 11 3.98 -0.21 -8.34
CA ILE A 11 5.27 -0.39 -9.02
C ILE A 11 6.04 0.94 -9.16
N PRO A 12 5.45 2.05 -9.64
CA PRO A 12 6.18 3.30 -9.79
C PRO A 12 6.66 3.85 -8.44
N ALA A 13 5.83 3.77 -7.41
CA ALA A 13 6.16 4.25 -6.07
C ALA A 13 7.32 3.46 -5.45
N LYS A 14 7.33 2.13 -5.63
CA LYS A 14 8.42 1.27 -5.16
C LYS A 14 9.75 1.58 -5.87
N LYS A 15 9.72 1.83 -7.18
CA LYS A 15 10.91 2.29 -7.94
C LYS A 15 11.45 3.62 -7.45
N LEU A 16 10.60 4.48 -6.90
CA LEU A 16 10.97 5.78 -6.31
C LEU A 16 11.36 5.68 -4.82
N GLY A 17 11.48 4.47 -4.26
CA GLY A 17 11.81 4.25 -2.85
C GLY A 17 10.74 4.75 -1.88
N LYS A 18 9.49 4.91 -2.34
CA LYS A 18 8.36 5.29 -1.48
C LYS A 18 7.72 4.04 -0.89
N LYS A 19 7.18 4.16 0.34
CA LYS A 19 6.33 3.12 0.91
C LYS A 19 5.12 2.82 0.01
N THR A 20 4.70 1.57 -0.04
CA THR A 20 3.56 1.11 -0.84
C THR A 20 2.56 0.32 0.00
N CYS A 21 1.27 0.47 -0.32
CA CYS A 21 0.17 -0.23 0.31
C CYS A 21 -0.76 -0.79 -0.77
N LEU A 22 -1.20 -2.03 -0.62
CA LEU A 22 -2.31 -2.58 -1.39
C LEU A 22 -3.61 -2.58 -0.56
N PHE A 23 -4.70 -2.15 -1.18
CA PHE A 23 -6.03 -2.07 -0.59
C PHE A 23 -6.92 -3.20 -1.12
N GLN A 24 -7.52 -3.98 -0.24
CA GLN A 24 -8.36 -5.15 -0.55
C GLN A 24 -7.71 -6.14 -1.53
N ASN A 25 -6.38 -6.21 -1.47
CA ASN A 25 -5.57 -7.06 -2.32
C ASN A 25 -4.32 -7.44 -1.54
N ASP A 26 -4.11 -8.74 -1.35
CA ASP A 26 -2.99 -9.32 -0.60
C ASP A 26 -1.85 -9.80 -1.51
N ALA A 27 -1.90 -9.44 -2.80
CA ALA A 27 -0.85 -9.78 -3.76
C ALA A 27 0.52 -9.29 -3.27
N PRO A 28 1.58 -10.10 -3.43
CA PRO A 28 2.89 -9.74 -2.93
C PRO A 28 3.44 -8.49 -3.64
N GLY A 29 4.13 -7.64 -2.88
CA GLY A 29 4.88 -6.50 -3.43
C GLY A 29 4.63 -5.18 -2.73
N ALA A 30 3.59 -5.07 -1.91
CA ALA A 30 3.37 -3.92 -1.02
C ALA A 30 4.19 -4.04 0.27
N ASP A 31 4.42 -2.92 0.95
CA ASP A 31 5.05 -2.92 2.28
C ASP A 31 4.03 -3.24 3.38
N PHE A 32 2.75 -2.97 3.14
CA PHE A 32 1.63 -3.38 4.00
C PHE A 32 0.32 -3.43 3.21
N TYR A 33 -0.72 -3.93 3.87
CA TYR A 33 -2.02 -4.22 3.28
C TYR A 33 -3.14 -3.66 4.15
N LEU A 34 -4.21 -3.20 3.51
CA LEU A 34 -5.40 -2.68 4.17
C LEU A 34 -6.65 -3.29 3.55
N ASP A 35 -7.59 -3.76 4.37
CA ASP A 35 -8.90 -4.23 3.87
C ASP A 35 -9.98 -3.14 4.01
N ARG A 36 -9.73 -2.16 4.89
CA ARG A 36 -10.61 -1.03 5.18
C ARG A 36 -9.78 0.24 5.36
N TYR A 37 -10.33 1.38 4.96
CA TYR A 37 -9.62 2.66 5.04
C TYR A 37 -9.28 3.09 6.46
N ASP A 38 -10.11 2.74 7.45
CA ASP A 38 -9.89 3.15 8.83
C ASP A 38 -8.70 2.44 9.50
N GLN A 39 -8.34 1.24 9.02
CA GLN A 39 -7.11 0.55 9.44
C GLN A 39 -5.84 1.35 9.12
N PHE A 40 -5.90 2.30 8.18
CA PHE A 40 -4.76 3.13 7.82
C PHE A 40 -4.18 3.86 9.03
N PHE A 41 -5.04 4.41 9.89
CA PHE A 41 -4.62 5.21 11.04
C PHE A 41 -3.92 4.36 12.12
N ASP A 42 -4.21 3.06 12.19
CA ASP A 42 -3.53 2.13 13.10
C ASP A 42 -2.17 1.67 12.54
N ARG A 43 -2.08 1.51 11.22
CA ARG A 43 -0.91 0.96 10.52
C ARG A 43 0.14 2.01 10.18
N VAL A 44 -0.30 3.25 9.95
CA VAL A 44 0.55 4.37 9.54
C VAL A 44 0.57 5.38 10.67
N LYS A 45 1.58 5.27 11.54
CA LYS A 45 1.90 6.33 12.49
C LYS A 45 2.58 7.47 11.72
N LEU A 46 1.94 8.63 11.69
CA LEU A 46 2.53 9.88 11.21
C LEU A 46 3.65 10.35 12.15
#